data_AF-A0A948FTH3-F1
#
_entry.id   AF-A0A948FTH3-F1
#
_cell.length_a   1.000
_cell.length_b   1.000
_cell.length_c   1.000
_cell.angle_alpha   90.00
_cell.angle_beta   90.00
_cell.angle_gamma   90.00
#
_symmetry.space_group_name_H-M   'P 1'
#
loop_
_entity.id
_entity.type
_entity.pdbx_description
1 polymer ?
#
loop_
_entity_poly.entity_id
_entity_poly.type
_entity_poly.pdbx_seq_one_letter_code
_entity_poly.pdbx_strand_id
1 'polypeptide(L)'
;MTHQHHIDAIRAASARARDAEAAKQAAVTSARVAGVAWAEIGEALGVTRQSARERYIAIEQIAKAWKAVEGYLAEIGRGRDYPRSSADMVGVLRDEGSLDDADVLDLQQLLHRYSQGMLGETITVREAELLTDKAIPLSAKLFGLTATPHPA
;
A
#
# COMPACT_ATOMS: atom_id res chain seq x y z
N MET A 1 38.23 23.19 -2.50
CA MET A 1 36.87 22.67 -2.22
C MET A 1 35.94 23.85 -2.09
N THR A 2 34.96 23.99 -2.97
CA THR A 2 34.05 25.15 -3.02
C THR A 2 32.82 24.91 -2.13
N HIS A 3 32.17 25.97 -1.66
CA HIS A 3 30.92 25.90 -0.88
C HIS A 3 29.86 25.00 -1.55
N GLN A 4 29.78 25.04 -2.88
CA GLN A 4 28.89 24.19 -3.68
C GLN A 4 29.11 22.69 -3.45
N HIS A 5 30.37 22.25 -3.38
CA HIS A 5 30.70 20.84 -3.13
C HIS A 5 30.20 20.35 -1.75
N HIS A 6 30.24 21.20 -0.73
CA HIS A 6 29.70 20.85 0.60
C HIS A 6 28.18 20.71 0.58
N ILE A 7 27.48 21.62 -0.10
CA ILE A 7 26.03 21.56 -0.26
C ILE A 7 25.61 20.30 -1.02
N ASP A 8 26.33 19.95 -2.10
CA ASP A 8 26.01 18.75 -2.88
C ASP A 8 26.30 17.46 -2.09
N ALA A 9 27.36 17.43 -1.28
CA ALA A 9 27.62 16.32 -0.37
C ALA A 9 26.50 16.13 0.67
N ILE A 10 25.98 17.22 1.24
CA ILE A 10 24.83 17.20 2.16
C ILE A 10 23.59 16.66 1.45
N ARG A 11 23.27 17.16 0.25
CA ARG A 11 22.12 16.68 -0.55
C ARG A 11 22.21 15.18 -0.83
N ALA A 12 23.39 14.70 -1.23
CA ALA A 12 23.63 13.29 -1.50
C ALA A 12 23.48 12.43 -0.23
N ALA A 13 23.99 12.90 0.91
CA ALA A 13 23.81 12.21 2.19
C ALA A 13 22.33 12.15 2.61
N SER A 14 21.59 13.25 2.46
CA SER A 14 20.16 13.31 2.76
C SER A 14 19.33 12.43 1.82
N ALA A 15 19.71 12.30 0.55
CA ALA A 15 19.06 11.36 -0.38
C ALA A 15 19.25 9.91 0.10
N ARG A 16 20.49 9.49 0.39
CA ARG A 16 20.78 8.14 0.90
C ARG A 16 20.04 7.83 2.21
N ALA A 17 19.93 8.81 3.11
CA ALA A 17 19.19 8.63 4.36
C ALA A 17 17.70 8.38 4.12
N ARG A 18 17.08 9.10 3.18
CA ARG A 18 15.69 8.88 2.78
C ARG A 18 15.49 7.51 2.13
N ASP A 19 16.39 7.12 1.23
CA ASP A 19 16.31 5.81 0.56
C ASP A 19 16.45 4.65 1.56
N ALA A 20 17.35 4.79 2.55
CA ALA A 20 17.51 3.80 3.61
C ALA A 20 16.26 3.72 4.52
N GLU A 21 15.64 4.85 4.84
CA GLU A 21 14.40 4.87 5.62
C GLU A 21 13.24 4.22 4.84
N ALA A 22 13.10 4.54 3.56
CA ALA A 22 12.11 3.93 2.68
C ALA A 22 12.29 2.40 2.59
N ALA A 23 13.53 1.93 2.39
CA ALA A 23 13.84 0.50 2.36
C ALA A 23 13.49 -0.21 3.68
N LYS A 24 13.78 0.43 4.82
CA LYS A 24 13.42 -0.10 6.14
C LYS A 24 11.90 -0.14 6.33
N GLN A 25 11.18 0.92 5.96
CA GLN A 25 9.72 0.97 6.01
C GLN A 25 9.09 -0.11 5.13
N ALA A 26 9.61 -0.30 3.91
CA ALA A 26 9.18 -1.36 3.00
C ALA A 26 9.40 -2.76 3.60
N ALA A 27 10.58 -3.01 4.20
CA ALA A 27 10.90 -4.29 4.84
C ALA A 27 9.98 -4.58 6.03
N VAL A 28 9.74 -3.60 6.91
CA VAL A 28 8.82 -3.74 8.05
C VAL A 28 7.39 -4.01 7.57
N THR A 29 6.93 -3.26 6.58
CA THR A 29 5.59 -3.44 5.98
C THR A 29 5.43 -4.86 5.43
N SER A 30 6.42 -5.34 4.67
CA SER A 30 6.43 -6.70 4.12
C SER A 30 6.38 -7.76 5.22
N ALA A 31 7.21 -7.62 6.25
CA ALA A 31 7.21 -8.53 7.40
C ALA A 31 5.84 -8.55 8.12
N ARG A 32 5.22 -7.38 8.32
CA ARG A 32 3.90 -7.28 8.94
C ARG A 32 2.79 -7.89 8.11
N VAL A 33 2.85 -7.71 6.79
CA VAL A 33 1.93 -8.34 5.83
C VAL A 33 2.10 -9.87 5.82
N ALA A 34 3.32 -10.37 6.06
CA ALA A 34 3.60 -11.80 6.20
C ALA A 34 3.25 -12.38 7.60
N GLY A 35 2.85 -11.53 8.56
CA GLY A 35 2.41 -11.95 9.88
C GLY A 35 3.46 -11.90 11.00
N VAL A 36 4.69 -11.45 10.73
CA VAL A 36 5.78 -11.36 11.73
C VAL A 36 5.40 -10.45 12.88
N ALA A 37 5.59 -10.87 14.13
CA ALA A 37 5.11 -10.12 15.28
C ALA A 37 5.86 -8.79 15.49
N TRP A 38 5.18 -7.79 16.05
CA TRP A 38 5.80 -6.50 16.40
C TRP A 38 6.96 -6.62 17.39
N ALA A 39 6.97 -7.66 18.21
CA ALA A 39 8.07 -7.91 19.15
C ALA A 39 9.36 -8.27 18.40
N GLU A 40 9.28 -9.20 17.44
CA GLU A 40 10.41 -9.63 16.60
C GLU A 40 10.91 -8.47 15.72
N ILE A 41 10.01 -7.67 15.17
CA ILE A 41 10.39 -6.47 14.40
C ILE A 41 11.07 -5.43 15.29
N GLY A 42 10.55 -5.19 16.51
CA GLY A 42 11.17 -4.29 17.46
C GLY A 42 12.60 -4.72 17.81
N GLU A 43 12.78 -6.01 18.12
CA GLU A 43 14.09 -6.61 18.37
C GLU A 43 15.05 -6.42 17.20
N ALA A 44 14.63 -6.76 15.97
CA ALA A 44 15.44 -6.59 14.77
C ALA A 44 15.83 -5.12 14.49
N LEU A 45 14.99 -4.17 14.90
CA LEU A 45 15.24 -2.73 14.77
C LEU A 45 15.98 -2.12 15.97
N GLY A 46 16.23 -2.88 17.03
CA GLY A 46 16.83 -2.38 18.28
C GLY A 46 15.93 -1.39 19.04
N VAL A 47 14.60 -1.52 18.91
CA VAL A 47 13.61 -0.67 19.59
C VAL A 47 12.56 -1.49 20.33
N THR A 48 11.75 -0.86 21.17
CA THR A 48 10.65 -1.55 21.83
C THR A 48 9.55 -1.93 20.81
N ARG A 49 8.80 -2.99 21.12
CA ARG A 49 7.57 -3.38 20.39
C ARG A 49 6.64 -2.18 20.17
N GLN A 50 6.42 -1.37 21.21
CA GLN A 50 5.53 -0.21 21.15
C GLN A 50 6.07 0.84 20.17
N SER A 51 7.36 1.17 20.24
CA SER A 51 7.98 2.14 19.34
C SER A 51 7.94 1.70 17.88
N ALA A 52 8.19 0.40 17.61
CA ALA A 52 8.04 -0.15 16.26
C ALA A 52 6.59 -0.03 15.77
N ARG A 53 5.61 -0.42 16.59
CA ARG A 53 4.19 -0.34 16.23
C ARG A 53 3.76 1.10 15.94
N GLU A 54 4.05 2.03 16.83
CA GLU A 54 3.66 3.45 16.67
C GLU A 54 4.21 4.04 15.37
N ARG A 55 5.42 3.64 14.97
CA ARG A 55 6.07 4.15 13.76
C ARG A 55 5.47 3.61 12.46
N TYR A 56 5.07 2.34 12.42
CA TYR A 56 4.77 1.67 11.16
C TYR A 56 3.32 1.16 11.02
N ILE A 57 2.47 1.33 12.03
CA ILE A 57 1.10 0.79 11.97
C ILE A 57 0.25 1.43 10.86
N ALA A 58 0.44 2.71 10.56
CA ALA A 58 -0.33 3.40 9.51
C ALA A 58 -0.06 2.78 8.12
N ILE A 59 1.21 2.56 7.77
CA ILE A 59 1.55 1.90 6.50
C ILE A 59 1.18 0.41 6.51
N GLU A 60 1.25 -0.28 7.65
CA GLU A 60 0.74 -1.66 7.76
C GLU A 60 -0.75 -1.74 7.39
N GLN A 61 -1.57 -0.84 7.93
CA GLN A 61 -3.02 -0.81 7.71
C GLN A 61 -3.34 -0.63 6.22
N ILE A 62 -2.73 0.36 5.57
CA ILE A 62 -2.89 0.62 4.13
C ILE A 62 -2.38 -0.56 3.31
N ALA A 63 -1.22 -1.12 3.62
CA ALA A 63 -0.64 -2.25 2.87
C ALA A 63 -1.55 -3.49 2.93
N LYS A 64 -2.15 -3.77 4.09
CA LYS A 64 -3.10 -4.87 4.25
C LYS A 64 -4.39 -4.64 3.46
N ALA A 65 -4.93 -3.42 3.50
CA ALA A 65 -6.10 -3.07 2.72
C ALA A 65 -5.83 -3.18 1.21
N TRP A 66 -4.70 -2.64 0.74
CA TRP A 66 -4.29 -2.76 -0.66
C TRP A 66 -4.11 -4.23 -1.07
N LYS A 67 -3.43 -5.04 -0.26
CA LYS A 67 -3.23 -6.47 -0.56
C LYS A 67 -4.55 -7.25 -0.66
N ALA A 68 -5.55 -6.90 0.15
CA ALA A 68 -6.87 -7.53 0.05
C ALA A 68 -7.55 -7.19 -1.29
N VAL A 69 -7.57 -5.91 -1.64
CA VAL A 69 -8.10 -5.40 -2.92
C VAL A 69 -7.36 -6.04 -4.11
N GLU A 70 -6.03 -6.01 -4.09
CA GLU A 70 -5.18 -6.59 -5.14
C GLU A 70 -5.43 -8.09 -5.29
N GLY A 71 -5.63 -8.82 -4.18
CA GLY A 71 -5.99 -10.23 -4.20
C GLY A 71 -7.29 -10.50 -4.94
N TYR A 72 -8.34 -9.71 -4.67
CA TYR A 72 -9.62 -9.85 -5.37
C TYR A 72 -9.55 -9.45 -6.83
N LEU A 73 -8.84 -8.37 -7.16
CA LEU A 73 -8.58 -7.99 -8.55
C LEU A 73 -7.89 -9.16 -9.27
N ALA A 74 -6.77 -9.69 -8.74
CA ALA A 74 -6.08 -10.81 -9.35
C ALA A 74 -6.95 -12.08 -9.51
N GLU A 75 -7.91 -12.31 -8.61
CA GLU A 75 -8.86 -13.42 -8.72
C GLU A 75 -9.90 -13.20 -9.82
N ILE A 76 -10.54 -12.02 -9.87
CA ILE A 76 -11.45 -11.63 -10.95
C ILE A 76 -10.73 -11.75 -12.30
N GLY A 77 -9.50 -11.24 -12.38
CA GLY A 77 -8.74 -11.22 -13.61
C GLY A 77 -8.43 -12.62 -14.15
N ARG A 78 -8.07 -13.55 -13.26
CA ARG A 78 -7.88 -14.96 -13.62
C ARG A 78 -9.17 -15.64 -14.06
N GLY A 79 -10.31 -15.30 -13.44
CA GLY A 79 -11.60 -15.90 -13.76
C GLY A 79 -12.19 -15.45 -15.10
N ARG A 80 -11.77 -14.29 -15.61
CA ARG A 80 -12.40 -13.61 -16.75
C ARG A 80 -11.45 -13.35 -17.94
N ASP A 81 -10.22 -13.86 -17.88
CA ASP A 81 -9.14 -13.59 -18.86
C ASP A 81 -8.88 -12.09 -19.08
N TYR A 82 -9.01 -11.30 -18.01
CA TYR A 82 -8.75 -9.87 -18.05
C TYR A 82 -7.24 -9.56 -17.93
N PRO A 83 -6.85 -8.29 -18.19
CA PRO A 83 -5.50 -7.83 -17.93
C PRO A 83 -5.00 -8.21 -16.54
N ARG A 84 -3.72 -8.56 -16.44
CA ARG A 84 -3.08 -8.91 -15.16
C ARG A 84 -2.72 -7.69 -14.30
N SER A 85 -2.75 -6.49 -14.88
CA SER A 85 -2.42 -5.27 -14.14
C SER A 85 -3.65 -4.77 -13.39
N SER A 86 -3.48 -4.46 -12.10
CA SER A 86 -4.56 -3.93 -11.25
C SER A 86 -5.12 -2.62 -11.80
N ALA A 87 -4.31 -1.79 -12.47
CA ALA A 87 -4.75 -0.53 -13.06
C ALA A 87 -5.70 -0.74 -14.25
N ASP A 88 -5.33 -1.64 -15.16
CA ASP A 88 -6.17 -1.96 -16.33
C ASP A 88 -7.48 -2.63 -15.89
N MET A 89 -7.39 -3.50 -14.88
CA MET A 89 -8.54 -4.16 -14.29
C MET A 89 -9.57 -3.19 -13.71
N VAL A 90 -9.12 -2.15 -13.00
CA VAL A 90 -10.02 -1.12 -12.46
C VAL A 90 -10.75 -0.39 -13.60
N GLY A 91 -10.07 -0.14 -14.72
CA GLY A 91 -10.68 0.42 -15.93
C GLY A 91 -11.77 -0.48 -16.51
N VAL A 92 -11.46 -1.77 -16.69
CA VAL A 92 -12.43 -2.77 -17.20
C VAL A 92 -13.67 -2.84 -16.30
N LEU A 93 -13.48 -2.97 -14.99
CA LEU A 93 -14.59 -3.08 -14.05
C LEU A 93 -15.45 -1.82 -13.97
N ARG A 94 -14.85 -0.63 -14.18
CA ARG A 94 -15.61 0.61 -14.33
C ARG A 94 -16.43 0.61 -15.61
N ASP A 95 -15.82 0.25 -16.74
CA ASP A 95 -16.47 0.29 -18.05
C ASP A 95 -17.63 -0.72 -18.13
N GLU A 96 -17.59 -1.80 -17.37
CA GLU A 96 -18.68 -2.77 -17.17
C GLU A 96 -19.76 -2.31 -16.18
N GLY A 97 -19.57 -1.17 -15.50
CA GLY A 97 -20.47 -0.68 -14.45
C GLY A 97 -20.39 -1.48 -13.15
N SER A 98 -19.40 -2.35 -12.99
CA SER A 98 -19.14 -3.10 -11.75
C SER A 98 -18.52 -2.20 -10.66
N LEU A 99 -17.79 -1.16 -11.07
CA LEU A 99 -17.29 -0.09 -10.20
C LEU A 99 -17.83 1.26 -10.69
N ASP A 100 -18.15 2.16 -9.77
CA ASP A 100 -18.47 3.55 -10.10
C ASP A 100 -17.25 4.48 -9.97
N ASP A 101 -17.42 5.75 -10.32
CA ASP A 101 -16.33 6.74 -10.26
C ASP A 101 -15.80 6.97 -8.84
N ALA A 102 -16.65 6.83 -7.82
CA ALA A 102 -16.23 6.97 -6.42
C ALA A 102 -15.38 5.77 -6.00
N ASP A 103 -15.74 4.56 -6.43
CA ASP A 103 -14.96 3.37 -6.17
C ASP A 103 -13.55 3.46 -6.79
N VAL A 104 -13.48 3.89 -8.05
CA VAL A 104 -12.22 4.05 -8.78
C VAL A 104 -11.34 5.09 -8.09
N LEU A 105 -11.93 6.21 -7.68
CA LEU A 105 -11.22 7.27 -6.98
C LEU A 105 -10.66 6.79 -5.63
N ASP A 106 -11.44 6.04 -4.85
CA ASP A 106 -10.99 5.50 -3.56
C ASP A 106 -9.88 4.45 -3.74
N LEU A 107 -9.96 3.60 -4.77
CA LEU A 107 -8.88 2.66 -5.13
C LEU A 107 -7.59 3.38 -5.53
N GLN A 108 -7.70 4.44 -6.33
CA GLN A 108 -6.55 5.26 -6.73
C GLN A 108 -5.92 5.96 -5.54
N GLN A 109 -6.72 6.51 -4.63
CA GLN A 109 -6.22 7.13 -3.39
C GLN A 109 -5.48 6.10 -2.52
N LEU A 110 -6.05 4.92 -2.34
CA LEU A 110 -5.43 3.84 -1.57
C LEU A 110 -4.09 3.41 -2.17
N LEU A 111 -4.04 3.14 -3.49
CA LEU A 111 -2.82 2.73 -4.18
C LEU A 111 -1.76 3.84 -4.17
N HIS A 112 -2.17 5.08 -4.43
CA HIS A 112 -1.26 6.22 -4.41
C HIS A 112 -0.63 6.36 -3.03
N ARG A 113 -1.44 6.29 -1.97
CA ARG A 113 -0.93 6.44 -0.61
C ARG A 113 -0.08 5.27 -0.17
N TYR A 114 -0.45 4.05 -0.55
CA TYR A 114 0.39 2.88 -0.36
C TYR A 114 1.77 3.08 -1.01
N SER A 115 1.79 3.51 -2.27
CA SER A 115 3.03 3.75 -3.03
C SER A 115 3.92 4.80 -2.37
N GLN A 116 3.34 5.93 -1.94
CA GLN A 116 4.08 6.98 -1.22
C GLN A 116 4.65 6.48 0.10
N GLY A 117 3.88 5.71 0.88
CA GLY A 117 4.39 5.08 2.09
C GLY A 117 5.53 4.11 1.80
N MET A 118 5.47 3.34 0.73
CA MET A 118 6.58 2.46 0.33
C MET A 118 7.83 3.25 -0.10
N LEU A 119 7.66 4.51 -0.54
CA LEU A 119 8.74 5.46 -0.81
C LEU A 119 9.23 6.22 0.45
N GLY A 120 8.78 5.80 1.64
CA GLY A 120 9.22 6.36 2.92
C GLY A 120 8.51 7.66 3.32
N GLU A 121 7.42 8.04 2.66
CA GLU A 121 6.60 9.14 3.15
C GLU A 121 5.86 8.75 4.44
N THR A 122 5.78 9.70 5.37
CA THR A 122 5.07 9.52 6.64
C THR A 122 3.58 9.52 6.42
N ILE A 123 2.92 8.43 6.82
CA ILE A 123 1.45 8.32 6.83
C ILE A 123 0.96 8.47 8.27
N THR A 124 -0.06 9.30 8.47
CA THR A 124 -0.68 9.42 9.79
C THR A 124 -1.65 8.26 10.05
N VAL A 125 -1.84 7.88 11.31
CA VAL A 125 -2.81 6.84 11.68
C VAL A 125 -4.22 7.20 11.22
N ARG A 126 -4.63 8.46 11.40
CA ARG A 126 -5.95 8.95 10.98
C ARG A 126 -6.16 8.85 9.46
N GLU A 127 -5.13 9.18 8.69
CA GLU A 127 -5.17 9.05 7.23
C GLU A 127 -5.29 7.57 6.80
N ALA A 128 -4.51 6.70 7.45
CA ALA A 128 -4.61 5.26 7.21
C ALA A 128 -6.00 4.72 7.55
N GLU A 129 -6.58 5.10 8.69
CA GLU A 129 -7.94 4.72 9.11
C GLU A 129 -8.97 5.12 8.06
N LEU A 130 -8.96 6.39 7.60
CA LEU A 130 -9.88 6.88 6.58
C LEU A 130 -9.78 6.09 5.26
N LEU A 131 -8.56 5.77 4.83
CA LEU A 131 -8.34 4.99 3.61
C LEU A 131 -8.76 3.53 3.79
N THR A 132 -8.50 2.94 4.95
CA THR A 132 -8.95 1.56 5.24
C THR A 132 -10.46 1.45 5.35
N ASP A 133 -11.13 2.44 5.94
CA ASP A 133 -12.60 2.47 6.05
C ASP A 133 -13.27 2.50 4.68
N LYS A 134 -12.69 3.25 3.73
CA LYS A 134 -13.10 3.25 2.32
C LYS A 134 -12.79 1.95 1.59
N ALA A 135 -11.68 1.29 1.94
CA ALA A 135 -11.28 0.03 1.33
C ALA A 135 -12.18 -1.16 1.72
N ILE A 136 -12.86 -1.10 2.87
CA ILE A 136 -13.77 -2.17 3.35
C ILE A 136 -14.93 -2.43 2.37
N PRO A 137 -15.79 -1.43 2.04
CA PRO A 137 -16.89 -1.66 1.09
C PRO A 137 -16.38 -2.04 -0.30
N LEU A 138 -15.25 -1.49 -0.74
CA LEU A 138 -14.60 -1.87 -2.01
C LEU A 138 -14.19 -3.35 -2.02
N SER A 139 -13.54 -3.81 -0.96
CA SER A 139 -13.14 -5.21 -0.82
C SER A 139 -14.34 -6.15 -0.84
N ALA A 140 -15.44 -5.78 -0.18
CA ALA A 140 -16.67 -6.56 -0.19
C ALA A 140 -17.31 -6.61 -1.59
N LYS A 141 -17.31 -5.47 -2.31
CA LYS A 141 -17.82 -5.39 -3.69
C LYS A 141 -17.00 -6.27 -4.63
N LEU A 142 -15.68 -6.17 -4.59
CA LEU A 142 -14.76 -6.99 -5.40
C LEU A 142 -14.88 -8.48 -5.08
N PHE A 143 -15.03 -8.84 -3.81
CA PHE A 143 -15.32 -10.22 -3.40
C PHE A 143 -16.63 -10.75 -4.01
N GLY A 144 -17.69 -9.93 -4.07
CA GLY A 144 -18.92 -10.32 -4.75
C GLY A 144 -18.71 -10.65 -6.23
N LEU A 145 -17.79 -9.95 -6.90
CA LEU A 145 -17.48 -10.15 -8.31
C LEU A 145 -16.67 -11.42 -8.59
N THR A 146 -15.86 -11.92 -7.63
CA THR A 146 -15.14 -13.19 -7.79
C THR A 146 -16.10 -14.39 -7.80
N ALA A 147 -17.22 -14.29 -7.07
CA ALA A 147 -18.25 -15.33 -7.01
C ALA A 147 -19.25 -15.27 -8.18
N THR A 148 -19.24 -14.20 -8.98
CA THR A 148 -20.24 -14.00 -10.05
C THR A 148 -19.67 -14.45 -11.40
N PRO A 149 -20.25 -15.49 -12.04
CA PRO A 149 -19.83 -15.90 -13.38
C PRO A 149 -20.08 -14.77 -14.38
N HIS A 150 -19.06 -14.41 -15.15
CA HIS A 150 -19.20 -13.43 -16.23
C HIS A 150 -20.04 -14.07 -17.36
N PRO A 151 -21.15 -13.44 -17.81
CA PRO A 151 -21.81 -13.88 -19.03
C PRO A 151 -20.84 -13.76 -20.20
N ALA A 152 -20.64 -14.86 -20.93
CA ALA A 152 -19.79 -14.96 -22.11
C ALA A 152 -20.30 -14.12 -23.28
#